data_AF-A0A963AEP8-F1
#
_entry.id   AF-A0A963AEP8-F1
#
_cell.length_a   1.000
_cell.length_b   1.000
_cell.length_c   1.000
_cell.angle_alpha   90.00
_cell.angle_beta   90.00
_cell.angle_gamma   90.00
#
_symmetry.space_group_name_H-M   'P 1'
#
loop_
_entity.id
_entity.type
_entity.pdbx_description
1 polymer ?
#
loop_
_entity_poly.entity_id
_entity_poly.type
_entity_poly.pdbx_seq_one_letter_code
_entity_poly.pdbx_strand_id
1 'polypeptide(L)' 'MSSYLNIDHVSITFDTDNGPLNVLNDVNLKVEQGEFISLIGHSGCGKSTV' A
#
# COMPACT_ATOMS: atom_id res chain seq x y z
N MET A 1 21.86 7.86 -0.48
CA MET A 1 21.46 6.44 -0.31
C MET A 1 20.15 6.27 -1.05
N SER A 2 20.04 5.25 -1.90
CA SER A 2 18.79 4.91 -2.58
C SER A 2 18.11 3.83 -1.73
N SER A 3 16.85 4.03 -1.36
CA SER A 3 16.03 2.99 -0.74
C SER A 3 15.95 1.79 -1.67
N TYR A 4 15.84 0.58 -1.09
CA TYR A 4 15.74 -0.67 -1.87
C TYR A 4 14.34 -0.85 -2.47
N LEU A 5 13.30 -0.46 -1.74
CA LEU A 5 11.92 -0.32 -2.21
C LEU A 5 11.43 1.10 -1.90
N ASN A 6 10.76 1.72 -2.88
CA ASN A 6 10.10 3.01 -2.71
C ASN A 6 8.70 2.97 -3.34
N ILE A 7 7.68 3.07 -2.50
CA ILE A 7 6.29 3.32 -2.86
C ILE A 7 6.04 4.80 -2.57
N ASP A 8 5.69 5.56 -3.60
CA ASP A 8 5.58 7.02 -3.55
C ASP A 8 4.20 7.44 -4.04
N HIS A 9 3.40 8.04 -3.15
CA HIS A 9 2.07 8.59 -3.42
C HIS A 9 1.10 7.63 -4.16
N VAL A 10 1.12 6.34 -3.82
CA VAL A 10 0.28 5.34 -4.50
C VAL A 10 -1.15 5.41 -4.00
N SER A 11 -2.08 5.56 -4.94
CA SER A 11 -3.51 5.43 -4.70
C SER A 11 -4.12 4.38 -5.63
N ILE A 12 -4.98 3.52 -5.09
CA ILE A 12 -5.63 2.44 -5.83
C ILE A 12 -7.11 2.41 -5.49
N THR A 13 -7.92 2.56 -6.52
CA THR A 13 -9.38 2.45 -6.47
C THR A 13 -9.83 1.32 -7.37
N PHE A 14 -10.72 0.47 -6.87
CA PHE A 14 -11.39 -0.55 -7.68
C PHE A 14 -12.84 -0.16 -7.90
N ASP A 15 -13.34 -0.35 -9.11
CA ASP A 15 -14.77 -0.28 -9.38
C ASP A 15 -15.44 -1.54 -8.84
N THR A 16 -16.49 -1.35 -8.03
CA THR A 16 -17.29 -2.45 -7.47
C THR A 16 -18.76 -2.20 -7.75
N ASP A 17 -19.60 -3.23 -7.59
CA ASP A 17 -21.06 -3.10 -7.77
C ASP A 17 -21.69 -2.06 -6.84
N ASN A 18 -21.04 -1.75 -5.71
CA ASN A 18 -21.48 -0.74 -4.74
C ASN A 18 -20.88 0.65 -4.99
N GLY A 19 -20.19 0.84 -6.13
CA GLY A 19 -19.45 2.05 -6.46
C GLY A 19 -17.92 1.90 -6.28
N PRO A 20 -17.16 2.97 -6.50
CA PRO A 20 -15.71 2.94 -6.40
C PRO A 20 -15.27 2.72 -4.95
N LEU A 21 -14.43 1.70 -4.75
CA LEU A 21 -13.79 1.40 -3.48
C LEU A 21 -12.35 1.88 -3.52
N ASN A 22 -12.06 2.96 -2.78
CA ASN A 22 -10.70 3.44 -2.58
C ASN A 22 -9.98 2.53 -1.56
N VAL A 23 -9.06 1.69 -2.04
CA VAL A 23 -8.35 0.70 -1.21
C VAL A 23 -7.04 1.25 -0.67
N LEU A 24 -6.30 2.02 -1.47
CA LEU A 24 -5.10 2.75 -1.06
C LEU A 24 -5.27 4.22 -1.37
N ASN A 25 -5.00 5.07 -0.39
CA ASN A 25 -5.11 6.52 -0.54
C ASN A 25 -3.79 7.17 -0.13
N ASP A 26 -3.04 7.63 -1.12
CA ASP A 26 -1.78 8.36 -0.97
C ASP A 26 -0.75 7.67 -0.06
N VAL A 27 -0.49 6.39 -0.34
CA VAL A 27 0.40 5.55 0.47
C VAL A 27 1.86 5.76 0.08
N ASN A 28 2.70 5.95 1.11
CA ASN A 28 4.13 6.13 0.99
C ASN A 28 4.85 5.09 1.86
N LEU A 29 5.78 4.32 1.30
CA LEU A 29 6.58 3.32 2.01
C LEU A 29 8.00 3.26 1.44
N LYS A 30 8.99 3.37 2.31
CA LYS A 30 10.41 3.20 1.97
C LYS A 30 10.96 2.04 2.78
N VAL A 31 11.69 1.15 2.12
CA VAL A 31 12.34 0.01 2.77
C VAL A 31 13.79 -0.02 2.34
N GLU A 32 14.69 -0.08 3.31
CA GLU A 32 16.13 -0.18 3.10
C GLU A 32 16.56 -1.63 2.87
N GLN A 33 17.74 -1.82 2.26
CA GLN A 33 18.24 -3.16 2.00
C GLN A 33 18.52 -3.90 3.32
N GLY A 34 17.92 -5.08 3.48
CA GLY A 34 18.06 -5.91 4.69
C GLY A 34 17.08 -5.56 5.81
N GLU A 35 16.21 -4.56 5.61
CA GLU A 35 15.15 -4.22 6.56
C GLU A 35 14.02 -5.27 6.52
N PHE A 36 13.53 -5.66 7.70
CA PHE A 36 12.38 -6.55 7.85
C PHE A 36 11.18 -5.75 8.36
N ILE A 37 10.08 -5.79 7.63
CA ILE A 37 8.83 -5.10 7.98
C ILE A 37 7.65 -6.07 7.99
N SER A 38 6.57 -5.68 8.68
CA SER A 38 5.30 -6.40 8.67
C SER A 38 4.15 -5.41 8.39
N LEU A 39 3.27 -5.78 7.46
CA LEU A 39 2.04 -5.04 7.18
C LEU A 39 0.89 -5.66 8.00
N ILE A 40 0.33 -4.88 8.94
CA ILE A 40 -0.74 -5.33 9.85
C ILE A 40 -2.00 -4.48 9.69
N GLY A 41 -3.16 -5.06 10.02
CA GLY A 41 -4.46 -4.39 9.91
C GLY A 41 -5.61 -5.35 9.62
N HIS A 42 -6.85 -4.89 9.83
CA HIS A 42 -8.07 -5.66 9.65
C HIS A 42 -8.25 -6.22 8.23
N SER A 43 -9.07 -7.27 8.08
CA SER A 43 -9.40 -7.79 6.74
C SER A 43 -10.01 -6.68 5.87
N GLY A 44 -9.63 -6.62 4.59
CA GLY A 44 -10.11 -5.61 3.64
C GLY A 44 -9.44 -4.24 3.66
N CYS A 45 -8.47 -3.98 4.56
CA CYS A 45 -7.82 -2.66 4.65
C CYS A 45 -6.68 -2.39 3.64
N GLY A 46 -6.58 -3.17 2.55
CA GLY A 46 -5.61 -2.92 1.47
C GLY A 46 -4.20 -3.51 1.64
N LYS A 47 -3.92 -4.31 2.68
CA LYS A 47 -2.56 -4.86 2.94
C LYS A 47 -1.98 -5.70 1.80
N SER A 48 -2.80 -6.54 1.16
CA SER A 48 -2.39 -7.40 0.03
C SER A 48 -2.37 -6.64 -1.30
N THR A 49 -2.76 -5.37 -1.28
CA THR A 49 -2.85 -4.48 -2.44
C THR A 49 -1.66 -3.51 -2.50
N VAL A 50 -1.08 -3.16 -1.35
CA VAL A 50 0.26 -2.55 -1.23
C VAL A 50 1.31 -3.53 -1.71
#